data_AF-A0A838RP14-F1
#
_entry.id   AF-A0A838RP14-F1
#
_cell.length_a   1.000
_cell.length_b   1.000
_cell.length_c   1.000
_cell.angle_alpha   90.00
_cell.angle_beta   90.00
_cell.angle_gamma   90.00
#
_symmetry.space_group_name_H-M   'P 1'
#
loop_
_entity.id
_entity.type
_entity.pdbx_description
1 polymer ?
#
loop_
_entity_poly.entity_id
_entity_poly.type
_entity_poly.pdbx_seq_one_letter_code
_entity_poly.pdbx_strand_id
1 'polypeptide(L)'
;MMVNEEEIHRELSLAQQLLAAAPKPGWTALEEVARYLHWLRDATAPDYFRQAAACYPFRDRGQDRLRLGNLYRLAGDGAKASEYFAQATHLLQPAIAKQDPITLQFLVESLFLQDRYEEGEQAAQVLRALRAKGGDRTPSRSLTVTQLARARRLKDSGLAKEAAEQFAAIIREENIPVGYVGGPTPWDWYELALQPMT
;
A
#
# COMPACT_ATOMS: atom_id res chain seq x y z
N MET A 1 9.70 -17.39 8.48
CA MET A 1 9.56 -16.73 7.17
C MET A 1 8.06 -16.51 6.95
N MET A 2 7.62 -15.27 6.68
CA MET A 2 6.19 -14.92 6.53
C MET A 2 5.54 -15.51 5.27
N VAL A 3 6.36 -15.92 4.32
CA VAL A 3 5.95 -16.32 2.97
C VAL A 3 6.23 -17.80 2.76
N ASN A 4 5.27 -18.50 2.18
CA ASN A 4 5.40 -19.87 1.71
C ASN A 4 5.62 -19.86 0.19
N GLU A 5 6.85 -20.14 -0.26
CA GLU A 5 7.21 -20.06 -1.68
C GLU A 5 6.46 -21.09 -2.54
N GLU A 6 6.23 -22.31 -2.03
CA GLU A 6 5.46 -23.34 -2.75
C GLU A 6 4.03 -22.88 -3.00
N GLU A 7 3.42 -22.23 -2.00
CA GLU A 7 2.09 -21.64 -2.11
C GLU A 7 2.06 -20.51 -3.14
N ILE A 8 3.05 -19.60 -3.11
CA ILE A 8 3.17 -18.54 -4.11
C ILE A 8 3.27 -19.12 -5.51
N HIS A 9 4.11 -20.14 -5.75
CA HIS A 9 4.25 -20.74 -7.07
C HIS A 9 2.95 -21.38 -7.58
N ARG A 10 2.20 -22.03 -6.67
CA ARG A 10 0.88 -22.60 -7.00
C ARG A 10 -0.11 -21.51 -7.38
N GLU A 11 -0.23 -20.46 -6.58
CA GLU A 11 -1.17 -19.36 -6.83
C GLU A 11 -0.78 -18.54 -8.07
N LEU A 12 0.52 -18.29 -8.29
CA LEU A 12 1.02 -17.65 -9.50
C LEU A 12 0.62 -18.43 -10.76
N SER A 13 0.77 -19.76 -10.73
CA SER A 13 0.40 -20.61 -11.86
C SER A 13 -1.10 -20.47 -12.20
N LEU A 14 -1.96 -20.42 -11.19
CA LEU A 14 -3.40 -20.20 -11.36
C LEU A 14 -3.68 -18.80 -11.91
N ALA A 15 -3.08 -17.75 -11.34
CA ALA A 15 -3.24 -16.37 -11.78
C ALA A 15 -2.80 -16.20 -13.26
N GLN A 16 -1.69 -16.83 -13.66
CA GLN A 16 -1.21 -16.81 -15.04
C GLN A 16 -2.16 -17.54 -16.01
N GLN A 17 -2.74 -18.66 -15.62
CA GLN A 17 -3.74 -19.36 -16.43
C GLN A 17 -4.99 -18.50 -16.65
N LEU A 18 -5.50 -17.86 -15.58
CA LEU A 18 -6.64 -16.95 -15.66
C LEU A 18 -6.32 -15.72 -16.54
N LEU A 19 -5.12 -15.16 -16.41
CA LEU A 19 -4.65 -14.06 -17.23
C LEU A 19 -4.60 -14.44 -18.71
N ALA A 20 -4.06 -15.62 -19.04
CA ALA A 20 -3.93 -16.12 -20.41
C ALA A 20 -5.29 -16.48 -21.05
N ALA A 21 -6.27 -16.89 -20.25
CA ALA A 21 -7.62 -17.19 -20.72
C ALA A 21 -8.44 -15.92 -21.07
N ALA A 22 -8.03 -14.74 -20.59
CA ALA A 22 -8.72 -13.49 -20.82
C ALA A 22 -8.23 -12.77 -22.09
N PRO A 23 -9.08 -12.53 -23.11
CA PRO A 23 -8.66 -11.81 -24.33
C PRO A 23 -8.19 -10.37 -24.08
N LYS A 24 -8.68 -9.75 -23.01
CA LYS A 24 -8.29 -8.41 -22.53
C LYS A 24 -8.24 -8.47 -21.00
N PRO A 25 -7.09 -8.83 -20.40
CA PRO A 25 -7.00 -8.94 -18.96
C PRO A 25 -7.21 -7.57 -18.30
N GLY A 26 -7.97 -7.55 -17.22
CA GLY A 26 -8.15 -6.36 -16.39
C GLY A 26 -6.91 -6.06 -15.54
N TRP A 27 -6.82 -4.83 -15.04
CA TRP A 27 -5.72 -4.41 -14.17
C TRP A 27 -5.53 -5.28 -12.93
N THR A 28 -6.61 -5.84 -12.37
CA THR A 28 -6.54 -6.70 -11.18
C THR A 28 -5.78 -7.99 -11.45
N ALA A 29 -6.05 -8.67 -12.56
CA ALA A 29 -5.35 -9.91 -12.91
C ALA A 29 -3.86 -9.65 -13.19
N LEU A 30 -3.54 -8.51 -13.82
CA LEU A 30 -2.17 -8.08 -14.06
C LEU A 30 -1.44 -7.77 -12.75
N GLU A 31 -2.07 -7.03 -11.82
CA GLU A 31 -1.49 -6.70 -10.52
C GLU A 31 -1.28 -7.96 -9.66
N GLU A 32 -2.24 -8.88 -9.65
CA GLU A 32 -2.14 -10.13 -8.89
C GLU A 32 -0.91 -10.95 -9.32
N VAL A 33 -0.74 -11.16 -10.62
CA VAL A 33 0.45 -11.82 -11.17
C VAL A 33 1.72 -11.04 -10.81
N ALA A 34 1.71 -9.71 -10.95
CA ALA A 34 2.85 -8.85 -10.60
C ALA A 34 3.27 -9.01 -9.12
N ARG A 35 2.31 -9.13 -8.21
CA ARG A 35 2.57 -9.27 -6.76
C ARG A 35 3.23 -10.60 -6.42
N TYR A 36 2.77 -11.71 -6.99
CA TYR A 36 3.44 -12.99 -6.80
C TYR A 36 4.86 -12.97 -7.37
N LEU A 37 5.04 -12.47 -8.58
CA LEU A 37 6.36 -12.32 -9.22
C LEU A 37 7.30 -11.42 -8.40
N HIS A 38 6.79 -10.31 -7.84
CA HIS A 38 7.56 -9.40 -6.98
C HIS A 38 8.12 -10.10 -5.75
N TRP A 39 7.30 -10.89 -5.08
CA TRP A 39 7.73 -11.65 -3.89
C TRP A 39 8.69 -12.79 -4.22
N LEU A 40 8.58 -13.38 -5.41
CA LEU A 40 9.58 -14.32 -5.95
C LEU A 40 10.84 -13.63 -6.48
N ARG A 41 10.90 -12.29 -6.45
CA ARG A 41 12.00 -11.49 -7.01
C ARG A 41 12.22 -11.73 -8.51
N ASP A 42 11.14 -12.04 -9.23
CA ASP A 42 11.19 -12.21 -10.68
C ASP A 42 11.32 -10.84 -11.39
N ALA A 43 12.24 -10.76 -12.34
CA ALA A 43 12.59 -9.53 -13.04
C ALA A 43 11.46 -8.98 -13.93
N THR A 44 10.44 -9.79 -14.25
CA THR A 44 9.30 -9.39 -15.08
C THR A 44 8.18 -8.71 -14.28
N ALA A 45 8.20 -8.78 -12.95
CA ALA A 45 7.18 -8.17 -12.09
C ALA A 45 6.92 -6.67 -12.41
N PRO A 46 7.95 -5.82 -12.63
CA PRO A 46 7.74 -4.41 -12.96
C PRO A 46 6.91 -4.18 -14.23
N ASP A 47 7.03 -5.04 -15.24
CA ASP A 47 6.27 -4.89 -16.49
C ASP A 47 4.78 -5.17 -16.28
N TYR A 48 4.45 -6.16 -15.45
CA TYR A 48 3.07 -6.42 -15.07
C TYR A 48 2.46 -5.28 -14.25
N PHE A 49 3.21 -4.67 -13.33
CA PHE A 49 2.74 -3.48 -12.60
C PHE A 49 2.47 -2.29 -13.53
N ARG A 50 3.33 -2.05 -14.52
CA ARG A 50 3.11 -1.00 -15.54
C ARG A 50 1.88 -1.28 -16.39
N GLN A 51 1.67 -2.52 -16.81
CA GLN A 51 0.48 -2.91 -17.55
C GLN A 51 -0.79 -2.74 -16.69
N ALA A 52 -0.75 -3.16 -15.43
CA ALA A 52 -1.85 -2.95 -14.49
C ALA A 52 -2.20 -1.46 -14.34
N ALA A 53 -1.18 -0.60 -14.21
CA ALA A 53 -1.38 0.85 -14.15
C ALA A 53 -2.00 1.41 -15.43
N ALA A 54 -1.56 0.95 -16.61
CA ALA A 54 -2.10 1.38 -17.91
C ALA A 54 -3.56 0.95 -18.12
N CYS A 55 -3.97 -0.19 -17.56
CA CYS A 55 -5.34 -0.70 -17.65
C CYS A 55 -6.26 -0.22 -16.52
N TYR A 56 -5.76 0.58 -15.58
CA TYR A 56 -6.52 0.98 -14.41
C TYR A 56 -7.67 1.96 -14.76
N PRO A 57 -8.93 1.70 -14.34
CA PRO A 57 -10.06 2.55 -14.66
C PRO A 57 -10.04 3.83 -13.81
N PHE A 58 -9.46 4.88 -14.38
CA PHE A 58 -9.31 6.17 -13.73
C PHE A 58 -10.66 6.88 -13.48
N ARG A 59 -10.91 7.33 -12.24
CA ARG A 59 -12.12 8.09 -11.86
C ARG A 59 -11.83 9.40 -11.11
N ASP A 60 -10.61 9.91 -11.23
CA ASP A 60 -10.14 11.16 -10.59
C ASP A 60 -10.42 11.27 -9.08
N ARG A 61 -10.20 10.18 -8.33
CA ARG A 61 -10.29 10.16 -6.87
C ARG A 61 -8.91 10.01 -6.25
N GLY A 62 -8.74 10.54 -5.04
CA GLY A 62 -7.48 10.47 -4.31
C GLY A 62 -6.96 9.03 -4.12
N GLN A 63 -7.83 8.07 -3.78
CA GLN A 63 -7.44 6.67 -3.67
C GLN A 63 -7.01 6.02 -4.99
N ASP A 64 -7.56 6.49 -6.12
CA ASP A 64 -7.19 6.00 -7.45
C ASP A 64 -5.77 6.48 -7.82
N ARG A 65 -5.45 7.75 -7.50
CA ARG A 65 -4.09 8.30 -7.65
C ARG A 65 -3.10 7.58 -6.75
N LEU A 66 -3.46 7.34 -5.49
CA LEU A 66 -2.63 6.62 -4.52
C LEU A 66 -2.28 5.21 -5.02
N ARG A 67 -3.25 4.50 -5.59
CA ARG A 67 -3.05 3.18 -6.19
C ARG A 67 -2.11 3.23 -7.40
N LEU A 68 -2.33 4.15 -8.33
CA LEU A 68 -1.44 4.32 -9.48
C LEU A 68 -0.01 4.62 -9.05
N GLY A 69 0.17 5.50 -8.06
CA GLY A 69 1.47 5.78 -7.48
C GLY A 69 2.13 4.52 -6.90
N ASN A 70 1.38 3.68 -6.21
CA ASN A 70 1.88 2.42 -5.65
C ASN A 70 2.29 1.41 -6.73
N LEU A 71 1.51 1.28 -7.82
CA LEU A 71 1.85 0.43 -8.96
C LEU A 71 3.17 0.89 -9.62
N TYR A 72 3.32 2.20 -9.86
CA TYR A 72 4.56 2.73 -10.43
C TYR A 72 5.74 2.60 -9.47
N ARG A 73 5.54 2.75 -8.15
CA ARG A 73 6.56 2.50 -7.13
C ARG A 73 7.07 1.07 -7.20
N LEU A 74 6.15 0.09 -7.23
CA LEU A 74 6.49 -1.34 -7.33
C LEU A 74 7.15 -1.68 -8.68
N ALA A 75 6.82 -0.92 -9.75
CA ALA A 75 7.49 -1.02 -11.03
C ALA A 75 8.87 -0.31 -11.10
N GLY A 76 9.33 0.31 -10.02
CA GLY A 76 10.58 1.07 -9.97
C GLY A 76 10.54 2.43 -10.70
N ASP A 77 9.36 2.89 -11.13
CA ASP A 77 9.18 4.20 -11.78
C ASP A 77 8.92 5.28 -10.72
N GLY A 78 9.99 5.69 -10.03
CA GLY A 78 9.91 6.63 -8.92
C GLY A 78 9.35 8.00 -9.30
N ALA A 79 9.65 8.49 -10.50
CA ALA A 79 9.16 9.79 -10.96
C ALA A 79 7.63 9.80 -11.11
N LYS A 80 7.07 8.80 -11.80
CA LYS A 80 5.60 8.67 -11.92
C LYS A 80 4.95 8.38 -10.58
N ALA A 81 5.56 7.53 -9.75
CA ALA A 81 5.05 7.25 -8.42
C ALA A 81 4.87 8.55 -7.62
N SER A 82 5.91 9.38 -7.58
CA SER A 82 5.91 10.67 -6.88
C SER A 82 4.84 11.63 -7.42
N GLU A 83 4.67 11.70 -8.74
CA GLU A 83 3.63 12.53 -9.37
C GLU A 83 2.23 12.12 -8.91
N TYR A 84 1.92 10.82 -8.96
CA TYR A 84 0.62 10.30 -8.55
C TYR A 84 0.37 10.44 -7.05
N PHE A 85 1.39 10.28 -6.20
CA PHE A 85 1.24 10.52 -4.76
C PHE A 85 0.97 12.00 -4.45
N ALA A 86 1.64 12.93 -5.14
CA ALA A 86 1.36 14.35 -4.98
C ALA A 86 -0.09 14.70 -5.37
N GLN A 87 -0.57 14.14 -6.49
CA GLN A 87 -1.96 14.28 -6.93
C GLN A 87 -2.95 13.65 -5.92
N ALA A 88 -2.62 12.48 -5.38
CA ALA A 88 -3.41 11.83 -4.33
C ALA A 88 -3.53 12.74 -3.10
N THR A 89 -2.41 13.24 -2.58
CA THR A 89 -2.41 14.15 -1.43
C THR A 89 -3.24 15.40 -1.70
N HIS A 90 -3.12 16.02 -2.87
CA HIS A 90 -3.92 17.19 -3.23
C HIS A 90 -5.43 16.91 -3.14
N LEU A 91 -5.89 15.78 -3.69
CA LEU A 91 -7.31 15.38 -3.68
C LEU A 91 -7.81 14.96 -2.28
N LEU A 92 -6.92 14.40 -1.46
CA LEU A 92 -7.26 13.87 -0.13
C LEU A 92 -7.17 14.94 0.98
N GLN A 93 -6.38 16.00 0.78
CA GLN A 93 -6.15 17.06 1.77
C GLN A 93 -7.44 17.67 2.37
N PRO A 94 -8.52 17.92 1.60
CA PRO A 94 -9.76 18.48 2.15
C PRO A 94 -10.42 17.60 3.22
N ALA A 95 -10.04 16.33 3.35
CA ALA A 95 -10.59 15.41 4.36
C ALA A 95 -10.32 15.87 5.81
N ILE A 96 -9.24 16.62 6.05
CA ILE A 96 -8.94 17.20 7.37
C ILE A 96 -10.07 18.14 7.79
N ALA A 97 -10.38 19.12 6.94
CA ALA A 97 -11.43 20.11 7.21
C ALA A 97 -12.82 19.48 7.26
N LYS A 98 -13.07 18.48 6.39
CA LYS A 98 -14.34 17.73 6.35
C LYS A 98 -14.49 16.72 7.48
N GLN A 99 -13.44 16.46 8.25
CA GLN A 99 -13.43 15.44 9.31
C GLN A 99 -13.87 14.06 8.81
N ASP A 100 -13.37 13.66 7.63
CA ASP A 100 -13.70 12.38 7.01
C ASP A 100 -12.65 11.32 7.38
N PRO A 101 -12.94 10.41 8.33
CA PRO A 101 -11.97 9.45 8.82
C PRO A 101 -11.59 8.38 7.79
N ILE A 102 -12.40 8.12 6.77
CA ILE A 102 -12.05 7.15 5.73
C ILE A 102 -11.04 7.79 4.79
N THR A 103 -11.33 8.99 4.29
CA THR A 103 -10.43 9.70 3.37
C THR A 103 -9.12 10.10 4.04
N LEU A 104 -9.14 10.43 5.33
CA LEU A 104 -7.93 10.73 6.13
C LEU A 104 -6.96 9.55 6.19
N GLN A 105 -7.42 8.30 6.15
CA GLN A 105 -6.53 7.13 6.14
C GLN A 105 -5.66 7.12 4.88
N PHE A 106 -6.27 7.37 3.72
CA PHE A 106 -5.54 7.46 2.46
C PHE A 106 -4.60 8.67 2.43
N LEU A 107 -4.97 9.78 3.08
CA LEU A 107 -4.08 10.94 3.19
C LEU A 107 -2.81 10.60 3.96
N VAL A 108 -2.93 9.91 5.11
CA VAL A 108 -1.78 9.46 5.91
C VAL A 108 -0.87 8.55 5.09
N GLU A 109 -1.44 7.59 4.37
CA GLU A 109 -0.68 6.69 3.49
C GLU A 109 0.05 7.44 2.37
N SER A 110 -0.63 8.39 1.72
CA SER A 110 -0.07 9.21 0.64
C SER A 110 1.08 10.09 1.13
N LEU A 111 0.95 10.68 2.33
CA LEU A 111 2.00 11.51 2.94
C LEU A 111 3.22 10.66 3.31
N PHE A 112 3.02 9.45 3.85
CA PHE A 112 4.11 8.53 4.10
C PHE A 112 4.92 8.22 2.83
N LEU A 113 4.23 7.88 1.74
CA LEU A 113 4.88 7.49 0.47
C LEU A 113 5.61 8.64 -0.24
N GLN A 114 5.48 9.86 0.28
CA GLN A 114 6.23 11.05 -0.15
C GLN A 114 7.30 11.48 0.87
N ASP A 115 7.58 10.64 1.87
CA ASP A 115 8.49 10.94 2.98
C ASP A 115 8.09 12.16 3.83
N ARG A 116 6.82 12.55 3.76
CA ARG A 116 6.23 13.67 4.52
C ARG A 116 5.70 13.19 5.87
N TYR A 117 6.58 12.56 6.64
CA TYR A 117 6.22 11.81 7.84
C TYR A 117 5.57 12.69 8.92
N GLU A 118 6.07 13.90 9.16
CA GLU A 118 5.52 14.81 10.17
C GLU A 118 4.08 15.24 9.84
N GLU A 119 3.82 15.57 8.58
CA GLU A 119 2.46 15.90 8.12
C GLU A 119 1.53 14.68 8.21
N GLY A 120 2.05 13.48 7.91
CA GLY A 120 1.34 12.23 8.11
C GLY A 120 0.96 12.00 9.57
N GLU A 121 1.86 12.27 10.51
CA GLU A 121 1.58 12.19 11.96
C GLU A 121 0.50 13.20 12.38
N GLN A 122 0.52 14.43 11.87
CA GLN A 122 -0.50 15.44 12.14
C GLN A 122 -1.89 15.01 11.62
N ALA A 123 -1.98 14.51 10.38
CA ALA A 123 -3.22 13.98 9.83
C ALA A 123 -3.75 12.77 10.63
N ALA A 124 -2.84 11.90 11.10
CA ALA A 124 -3.19 10.77 11.93
C ALA A 124 -3.71 11.16 13.32
N GLN A 125 -3.24 12.27 13.91
CA GLN A 125 -3.80 12.81 15.16
C GLN A 125 -5.27 13.22 14.99
N VAL A 126 -5.60 13.88 13.88
CA VAL A 126 -6.99 14.22 13.54
C VAL A 126 -7.83 12.94 13.39
N LEU A 127 -7.33 11.95 12.65
CA LEU A 127 -8.01 10.66 12.47
C LEU A 127 -8.29 9.95 13.82
N ARG A 128 -7.31 9.93 14.73
CA ARG A 128 -7.46 9.34 16.07
C ARG A 128 -8.54 10.05 16.88
N ALA A 129 -8.56 11.39 16.86
CA ALA A 129 -9.57 12.17 17.55
C ALA A 129 -10.99 11.88 17.02
N LEU A 130 -11.15 11.72 15.71
CA LEU A 130 -12.43 11.38 15.09
C LEU A 130 -12.90 9.97 15.44
N ARG A 131 -12.03 8.98 15.35
CA ARG A 131 -12.33 7.59 15.72
C ARG A 131 -12.71 7.47 17.19
N ALA A 132 -11.98 8.15 18.07
CA ALA A 132 -12.30 8.19 19.51
C ALA A 132 -13.70 8.76 19.80
N LYS A 133 -14.12 9.81 19.07
CA LYS A 133 -15.48 10.36 19.18
C LYS A 133 -16.55 9.38 18.69
N GLY A 134 -16.25 8.61 17.63
CA GLY A 134 -17.15 7.58 17.09
C GLY A 134 -17.18 6.27 17.88
N GLY A 135 -16.37 6.13 18.93
CA GLY A 135 -16.26 4.89 19.72
C GLY A 135 -15.46 3.78 19.03
N ASP A 136 -14.96 4.00 17.80
CA ASP A 136 -14.09 3.05 17.12
C ASP A 136 -12.67 3.14 17.68
N ARG A 137 -12.22 2.08 18.34
CA ARG A 137 -10.85 1.94 18.85
C ARG A 137 -10.08 0.83 18.14
N THR A 138 -10.63 0.29 17.05
CA THR A 138 -10.04 -0.84 16.35
C THR A 138 -8.67 -0.43 15.81
N PRO A 139 -7.60 -1.19 16.09
CA PRO A 139 -6.32 -1.02 15.41
C PRO A 139 -6.59 -0.99 13.91
N SER A 140 -6.07 0.02 13.23
CA SER A 140 -6.23 0.12 11.78
C SER A 140 -4.86 0.22 11.15
N ARG A 141 -4.74 -0.33 9.94
CA ARG A 141 -3.56 -0.21 9.09
C ARG A 141 -2.95 1.19 9.12
N SER A 142 -3.78 2.24 9.00
CA SER A 142 -3.35 3.64 9.01
C SER A 142 -2.62 4.07 10.30
N LEU A 143 -2.96 3.48 11.45
CA LEU A 143 -2.27 3.75 12.72
C LEU A 143 -0.88 3.09 12.73
N THR A 144 -0.76 1.88 12.19
CA THR A 144 0.53 1.20 12.02
C THR A 144 1.41 1.93 10.98
N VAL A 145 0.82 2.47 9.89
CA VAL A 145 1.54 3.36 8.95
C VAL A 145 2.07 4.61 9.68
N THR A 146 1.29 5.19 10.59
CA THR A 146 1.73 6.34 11.39
C THR A 146 2.91 5.97 12.31
N GLN A 147 2.88 4.77 12.92
CA GLN A 147 4.01 4.28 13.71
C GLN A 147 5.26 4.12 12.84
N LEU A 148 5.12 3.58 11.64
CA LEU A 148 6.22 3.49 10.69
C LEU A 148 6.73 4.87 10.26
N ALA A 149 5.84 5.86 10.05
CA ALA A 149 6.21 7.25 9.74
C ALA A 149 7.10 7.83 10.85
N ARG A 150 6.68 7.63 12.10
CA ARG A 150 7.46 8.05 13.28
C ARG A 150 8.81 7.33 13.35
N ALA A 151 8.83 6.02 13.08
CA ALA A 151 10.07 5.24 13.04
C ALA A 151 11.05 5.82 12.02
N ARG A 152 10.59 6.13 10.80
CA ARG A 152 11.39 6.77 9.74
C ARG A 152 11.94 8.12 10.18
N ARG A 153 11.07 9.01 10.69
CA ARG A 153 11.47 10.35 11.14
C ARG A 153 12.51 10.32 12.27
N LEU A 154 12.39 9.37 13.19
CA LEU A 154 13.30 9.23 14.34
C LEU A 154 14.49 8.30 14.06
N LYS A 155 14.57 7.68 12.88
CA LYS A 155 15.51 6.61 12.54
C LYS A 155 15.51 5.47 13.56
N ASP A 156 14.33 5.17 14.10
CA ASP A 156 14.13 4.18 15.16
C ASP A 156 13.82 2.81 14.56
N SER A 157 14.85 1.96 14.51
CA SER A 157 14.73 0.60 13.97
C SER A 157 13.87 -0.31 14.86
N GLY A 158 13.75 -0.01 16.15
CA GLY A 158 12.87 -0.74 17.07
C GLY A 158 11.41 -0.51 16.72
N LEU A 159 11.01 0.76 16.57
CA LEU A 159 9.66 1.12 16.15
C LEU A 159 9.30 0.60 14.76
N ALA A 160 10.26 0.56 13.84
CA ALA A 160 10.05 -0.02 12.50
C ALA A 160 9.80 -1.53 12.57
N LYS A 161 10.55 -2.26 13.41
CA LYS A 161 10.35 -3.69 13.64
C LYS A 161 8.98 -3.98 14.24
N GLU A 162 8.56 -3.20 15.24
CA GLU A 162 7.21 -3.32 15.82
C GLU A 162 6.11 -3.08 14.77
N ALA A 163 6.28 -2.10 13.88
CA ALA A 163 5.34 -1.87 12.80
C ALA A 163 5.30 -3.06 11.82
N ALA A 164 6.46 -3.65 11.49
CA ALA A 164 6.53 -4.86 10.66
C ALA A 164 5.79 -6.04 11.31
N GLU A 165 5.97 -6.26 12.62
CA GLU A 165 5.28 -7.31 13.37
C GLU A 165 3.75 -7.10 13.39
N GLN A 166 3.29 -5.86 13.51
CA GLN A 166 1.86 -5.53 13.41
C GLN A 166 1.29 -5.78 12.01
N PHE A 167 1.98 -5.37 10.94
CA PHE A 167 1.54 -5.70 9.57
C PHE A 167 1.53 -7.21 9.33
N ALA A 168 2.51 -7.93 9.86
CA ALA A 168 2.54 -9.39 9.81
C ALA A 168 1.37 -10.04 10.58
N ALA A 169 0.97 -9.48 11.71
CA ALA A 169 -0.22 -9.90 12.43
C ALA A 169 -1.49 -9.68 11.58
N ILE A 170 -1.68 -8.49 11.02
CA ILE A 170 -2.81 -8.17 10.13
C ILE A 170 -2.89 -9.16 8.96
N ILE A 171 -1.77 -9.41 8.28
CA ILE A 171 -1.70 -10.35 7.16
C ILE A 171 -2.18 -11.75 7.57
N ARG A 172 -1.74 -12.25 8.73
CA ARG A 172 -2.10 -13.59 9.21
C ARG A 172 -3.55 -13.66 9.70
N GLU A 173 -3.98 -12.69 10.49
CA GLU A 173 -5.32 -12.66 11.09
C GLU A 173 -6.41 -12.53 10.03
N GLU A 174 -6.16 -11.72 8.99
CA GLU A 174 -7.09 -11.51 7.88
C GLU A 174 -6.86 -12.49 6.71
N ASN A 175 -5.88 -13.40 6.82
CA ASN A 175 -5.47 -14.35 5.76
C ASN A 175 -5.26 -13.66 4.39
N ILE A 176 -4.50 -12.56 4.38
CA ILE A 176 -4.30 -11.73 3.19
C ILE A 176 -3.31 -12.43 2.25
N PRO A 177 -3.73 -12.88 1.06
CA PRO A 177 -2.82 -13.54 0.13
C PRO A 177 -1.78 -12.56 -0.40
N VAL A 178 -0.62 -13.08 -0.80
CA VAL A 178 0.46 -12.28 -1.41
C VAL A 178 -0.02 -11.55 -2.66
N GLY A 179 -0.88 -12.20 -3.46
CA GLY A 179 -1.49 -11.63 -4.66
C GLY A 179 -2.60 -10.61 -4.40
N TYR A 180 -2.91 -10.27 -3.15
CA TYR A 180 -3.98 -9.33 -2.82
C TYR A 180 -3.78 -7.99 -3.52
N VAL A 181 -4.75 -7.59 -4.34
CA VAL A 181 -4.66 -6.40 -5.19
C VAL A 181 -5.31 -5.17 -4.56
N GLY A 182 -4.89 -3.99 -4.99
CA GLY A 182 -5.54 -2.74 -4.61
C GLY A 182 -4.57 -1.60 -4.37
N GLY A 183 -4.91 -0.73 -3.41
CA GLY A 183 -3.99 0.35 -3.01
C GLY A 183 -2.76 -0.23 -2.31
N PRO A 184 -1.97 0.58 -1.61
CA PRO A 184 -0.95 0.06 -0.70
C PRO A 184 -1.53 -1.01 0.24
N THR A 185 -1.06 -2.24 0.11
CA THR A 185 -1.56 -3.40 0.86
C THR A 185 -0.76 -3.62 2.14
N PRO A 186 -1.25 -4.41 3.11
CA PRO A 186 -0.46 -4.79 4.28
C PRO A 186 0.90 -5.42 3.91
N TRP A 187 1.01 -6.15 2.80
CA TRP A 187 2.28 -6.67 2.29
C TRP A 187 3.23 -5.56 1.84
N ASP A 188 2.72 -4.52 1.16
CA ASP A 188 3.52 -3.35 0.75
C ASP A 188 4.10 -2.64 1.97
N TRP A 189 3.27 -2.45 3.01
CA TRP A 189 3.68 -1.81 4.26
C TRP A 189 4.63 -2.66 5.09
N TYR A 190 4.44 -3.97 5.10
CA TYR A 190 5.36 -4.92 5.71
C TYR A 190 6.76 -4.83 5.06
N GLU A 191 6.84 -4.82 3.73
CA GLU A 191 8.13 -4.65 3.03
C GLU A 191 8.77 -3.29 3.34
N LEU A 192 7.98 -2.21 3.32
CA LEU A 192 8.45 -0.87 3.70
C LEU A 192 8.93 -0.79 5.16
N ALA A 193 8.34 -1.55 6.08
CA ALA A 193 8.77 -1.60 7.48
C ALA A 193 10.11 -2.33 7.67
N LEU A 194 10.44 -3.27 6.79
CA LEU A 194 11.70 -4.02 6.81
C LEU A 194 12.88 -3.29 6.15
N GLN A 195 12.61 -2.27 5.32
CA GLN A 195 13.67 -1.50 4.67
C GLN A 195 14.54 -0.76 5.71
N PRO A 196 15.86 -0.63 5.48
CA PRO A 196 16.76 0.10 6.38
C PRO A 196 16.27 1.52 6.66
N MET A 197 16.44 2.01 7.89
CA MET A 197 16.18 3.42 8.23
C MET A 197 17.28 4.29 7.61
N THR A 198 16.94 5.07 6.58
CA THR A 198 17.85 6.02 5.90
C THR A 198 17.67 7.43 6.44
#